data_AF-A0AAV2QYZ1-F1
#
_entry.id   AF-A0AAV2QYZ1-F1
#
_cell.length_a   1.000
_cell.length_b   1.000
_cell.length_c   1.000
_cell.angle_alpha   90.00
_cell.angle_beta   90.00
_cell.angle_gamma   90.00
#
_symmetry.space_group_name_H-M   'P 1'
#
loop_
_entity.id
_entity.type
_entity.pdbx_description
1 polymer ?
#
loop_
_entity_poly.entity_id
_entity_poly.type
_entity_poly.pdbx_seq_one_letter_code
_entity_poly.pdbx_strand_id
1 'polypeptide(L)'
;MDREDFKWGPDNLNLGENTQFGAAVAAIGDINRDGYQDIAVGAPYYKGTEGNRGAVFIFNGGPNGLSRDHSQILYATSSLTDHDGPIIGFGHAIASKFSATERHITDLAVGAFQNDTVFIYRSKELIRLTVSKFEFSSRMDLLNKNCSRYGENLSCVTLEVCLHYEVDLDMGWLNKEREFQVQIEADSRKQRLMFESGTRNDTIKMILSPNDNRCVTLTLFAKENAGDIISSYPITYDVSFINDTGDMATWTHDVKLKDTKDLSIEVDCTDPIPENCLADIDLVANTKSNFTLSSSTNLKVEFVIHNKGEHAFNTKLKIDSKGDLMYSGQASATWKNNEWDDSIVSCSLGRGKKAQITCTLADIFPTNETLRVILSMSPSERFGKNYENHADYFEVIAIVTSTSKFTRPDEAETKFQIPIIVPDQLDLT
;
A
#
# COMPACT_ATOMS: atom_id res chain seq x y z
N MET A 1 -26.75 43.73 -13.97
CA MET A 1 -26.61 42.34 -13.49
C MET A 1 -27.40 41.52 -14.48
N ASP A 2 -26.70 41.05 -15.52
CA ASP A 2 -27.34 40.39 -16.66
C ASP A 2 -27.97 39.08 -16.19
N ARG A 3 -29.24 38.91 -16.57
CA ARG A 3 -30.19 37.99 -15.97
C ARG A 3 -30.22 36.63 -16.69
N GLU A 4 -29.16 36.29 -17.43
CA GLU A 4 -29.21 35.17 -18.39
C GLU A 4 -28.42 33.91 -18.01
N ASP A 5 -27.52 33.92 -17.02
CA ASP A 5 -26.64 32.75 -16.80
C ASP A 5 -26.76 32.01 -15.45
N PHE A 6 -27.75 32.32 -14.60
CA PHE A 6 -27.95 31.53 -13.37
C PHE A 6 -29.04 30.46 -13.53
N LYS A 7 -28.80 29.50 -14.42
CA LYS A 7 -29.51 28.22 -14.40
C LYS A 7 -28.80 27.28 -13.42
N TRP A 8 -29.31 27.20 -12.19
CA TRP A 8 -28.91 26.16 -11.25
C TRP A 8 -29.92 25.01 -11.31
N GLY A 9 -29.42 23.80 -11.48
CA GLY A 9 -30.17 22.56 -11.42
C GLY A 9 -29.20 21.40 -11.18
N PRO A 10 -29.63 20.33 -10.49
CA PRO A 10 -28.76 19.19 -10.25
C PRO A 10 -28.55 18.41 -11.56
N ASP A 11 -27.31 18.31 -12.04
CA ASP A 11 -26.99 17.75 -13.37
C ASP A 11 -27.23 16.23 -13.46
N ASN A 12 -27.22 15.52 -12.32
CA ASN A 12 -27.26 14.06 -12.24
C ASN A 12 -28.54 13.50 -11.57
N LEU A 13 -29.55 14.34 -11.31
CA LEU A 13 -30.73 13.91 -10.57
C LEU A 13 -31.85 13.45 -11.52
N ASN A 14 -31.90 12.16 -11.82
CA ASN A 14 -33.03 11.57 -12.54
C ASN A 14 -34.22 11.38 -11.57
N LEU A 15 -34.97 12.45 -11.38
CA LEU A 15 -36.12 12.49 -10.47
C LEU A 15 -37.33 11.68 -10.99
N GLY A 16 -37.42 11.47 -12.30
CA GLY A 16 -38.65 11.05 -12.97
C GLY A 16 -39.63 12.20 -13.20
N GLU A 17 -40.72 11.92 -13.92
CA GLU A 17 -41.73 12.93 -14.27
C GLU A 17 -42.69 13.25 -13.11
N ASN A 18 -43.18 14.49 -13.07
CA ASN A 18 -44.23 14.96 -12.15
C ASN A 18 -43.91 14.83 -10.64
N THR A 19 -42.64 14.86 -10.26
CA THR A 19 -42.22 14.80 -8.84
C THR A 19 -42.51 16.07 -8.05
N GLN A 20 -42.70 17.18 -8.77
CA GLN A 20 -42.78 18.53 -8.21
C GLN A 20 -41.55 18.87 -7.36
N PHE A 21 -40.36 18.45 -7.79
CA PHE A 21 -39.12 18.93 -7.19
C PHE A 21 -39.06 20.46 -7.22
N GLY A 22 -38.73 21.07 -6.08
CA GLY A 22 -38.78 22.51 -5.89
C GLY A 22 -40.14 23.03 -5.42
N ALA A 23 -41.12 22.16 -5.12
CA ALA A 23 -42.40 22.57 -4.54
C ALA A 23 -42.22 23.33 -3.21
N ALA A 24 -41.19 22.96 -2.44
CA ALA A 24 -40.73 23.68 -1.27
C ALA A 24 -39.21 23.79 -1.30
N VAL A 25 -38.70 24.95 -0.88
CA VAL A 25 -37.26 25.19 -0.68
C VAL A 25 -37.09 25.89 0.66
N ALA A 26 -36.22 25.37 1.51
CA ALA A 26 -35.90 25.96 2.80
C ALA A 26 -34.39 26.10 2.97
N ALA A 27 -33.95 27.25 3.48
CA ALA A 27 -32.60 27.40 4.01
C ALA A 27 -32.54 26.67 5.35
N ILE A 28 -31.59 25.74 5.51
CA ILE A 28 -31.49 24.87 6.69
C ILE A 28 -30.29 25.20 7.58
N GLY A 29 -29.64 26.33 7.36
CA GLY A 29 -28.41 26.67 8.06
C GLY A 29 -27.22 25.94 7.47
N ASP A 30 -26.10 25.97 8.19
CA ASP A 30 -24.91 25.19 7.90
C ASP A 30 -24.97 23.90 8.71
N ILE A 31 -25.53 22.84 8.10
CA ILE A 31 -25.82 21.57 8.78
C ILE A 31 -24.60 20.63 8.82
N ASN A 32 -23.58 20.87 7.97
CA ASN A 32 -22.32 20.13 7.95
C ASN A 32 -21.13 20.92 8.54
N ARG A 33 -21.36 22.16 8.98
CA ARG A 33 -20.40 23.08 9.62
C ARG A 33 -19.16 23.33 8.78
N ASP A 34 -19.32 23.43 7.47
CA ASP A 34 -18.25 23.75 6.53
C ASP A 34 -18.07 25.26 6.30
N GLY A 35 -18.92 26.08 6.91
CA GLY A 35 -18.93 27.54 6.80
C GLY A 35 -19.89 28.07 5.74
N TYR A 36 -20.59 27.21 5.00
CA TYR A 36 -21.53 27.59 3.95
C TYR A 36 -22.96 27.20 4.33
N GLN A 37 -23.94 27.96 3.83
CA GLN A 37 -25.35 27.67 4.11
C GLN A 37 -25.88 26.60 3.16
N ASP A 38 -26.61 25.66 3.71
CA ASP A 38 -27.22 24.53 3.02
C ASP A 38 -28.71 24.75 2.78
N ILE A 39 -29.28 23.97 1.86
CA ILE A 39 -30.72 24.01 1.57
C ILE A 39 -31.35 22.62 1.55
N ALA A 40 -32.65 22.59 1.83
CA ALA A 40 -33.52 21.44 1.62
C ALA A 40 -34.52 21.73 0.50
N VAL A 41 -34.71 20.79 -0.41
CA VAL A 41 -35.63 20.90 -1.55
C VAL A 41 -36.62 19.73 -1.55
N GLY A 42 -37.91 20.04 -1.54
CA GLY A 42 -38.98 19.06 -1.50
C GLY A 42 -39.39 18.56 -2.88
N ALA A 43 -39.73 17.27 -2.94
CA ALA A 43 -40.30 16.61 -4.12
C ALA A 43 -41.48 15.70 -3.69
N PRO A 44 -42.68 16.27 -3.48
CA PRO A 44 -43.83 15.61 -2.84
C PRO A 44 -44.33 14.34 -3.53
N TYR A 45 -44.02 14.17 -4.81
CA TYR A 45 -44.45 13.04 -5.61
C TYR A 45 -43.27 12.19 -6.11
N TYR A 46 -42.08 12.39 -5.55
CA TYR A 46 -40.93 11.53 -5.84
C TYR A 46 -41.21 10.10 -5.40
N LYS A 47 -41.08 9.14 -6.33
CA LYS A 47 -41.45 7.73 -6.09
C LYS A 47 -40.35 6.90 -5.42
N GLY A 48 -39.11 7.38 -5.44
CA GLY A 48 -37.95 6.71 -4.85
C GLY A 48 -37.80 5.24 -5.27
N THR A 49 -37.13 4.45 -4.42
CA THR A 49 -36.89 3.01 -4.60
C THR A 49 -37.78 2.10 -3.75
N GLU A 50 -38.54 2.67 -2.80
CA GLU A 50 -39.28 1.91 -1.77
C GLU A 50 -40.81 2.10 -1.83
N GLY A 51 -41.35 2.71 -2.89
CA GLY A 51 -42.79 2.95 -3.03
C GLY A 51 -43.33 4.13 -2.19
N ASN A 52 -42.44 4.83 -1.47
CA ASN A 52 -42.71 6.10 -0.81
C ASN A 52 -43.06 7.17 -1.85
N ARG A 53 -44.04 8.04 -1.56
CA ARG A 53 -44.48 9.11 -2.47
C ARG A 53 -44.13 10.46 -1.84
N GLY A 54 -42.87 10.84 -1.97
CA GLY A 54 -42.34 12.10 -1.49
C GLY A 54 -40.93 11.96 -0.94
N ALA A 55 -40.10 12.97 -1.17
CA ALA A 55 -38.76 13.08 -0.61
C ALA A 55 -38.37 14.53 -0.35
N VAL A 56 -37.34 14.70 0.49
CA VAL A 56 -36.62 15.96 0.65
C VAL A 56 -35.15 15.71 0.35
N PHE A 57 -34.58 16.50 -0.57
CA PHE A 57 -33.19 16.45 -0.96
C PHE A 57 -32.41 17.53 -0.22
N ILE A 58 -31.25 17.18 0.32
CA ILE A 58 -30.35 18.09 1.01
C ILE A 58 -29.19 18.43 0.08
N PHE A 59 -28.93 19.71 -0.11
CA PHE A 59 -27.82 20.22 -0.93
C PHE A 59 -26.92 21.09 -0.06
N ASN A 60 -25.63 20.75 -0.01
CA ASN A 60 -24.67 21.52 0.76
C ASN A 60 -24.16 22.74 -0.02
N GLY A 61 -23.93 23.82 0.71
CA GLY A 61 -23.21 24.99 0.22
C GLY A 61 -21.72 24.70 0.00
N GLY A 62 -21.01 25.64 -0.60
CA GLY A 62 -19.58 25.53 -0.80
C GLY A 62 -18.97 26.81 -1.38
N PRO A 63 -17.63 26.85 -1.54
CA PRO A 63 -16.91 28.03 -2.03
C PRO A 63 -17.35 28.49 -3.42
N ASN A 64 -17.86 27.56 -4.23
CA ASN A 64 -18.31 27.80 -5.60
C ASN A 64 -19.85 27.95 -5.69
N GLY A 65 -20.54 28.13 -4.56
CA GLY A 65 -22.00 28.14 -4.47
C GLY A 65 -22.58 26.78 -4.07
N LEU A 66 -23.85 26.55 -4.39
CA LEU A 66 -24.57 25.36 -3.97
C LEU A 66 -24.15 24.11 -4.77
N SER A 67 -23.83 23.02 -4.08
CA SER A 67 -23.51 21.73 -4.70
C SER A 67 -24.59 21.30 -5.69
N ARG A 68 -24.18 20.77 -6.84
CA ARG A 68 -25.10 20.20 -7.84
C ARG A 68 -25.53 18.78 -7.48
N ASP A 69 -24.76 18.10 -6.62
CA ASP A 69 -25.11 16.80 -6.08
C ASP A 69 -25.71 16.96 -4.68
N HIS A 70 -26.74 16.17 -4.39
CA HIS A 70 -27.35 16.12 -3.07
C HIS A 70 -26.46 15.29 -2.12
N SER A 71 -26.36 15.70 -0.86
CA SER A 71 -25.61 14.95 0.17
C SER A 71 -26.46 13.93 0.90
N GLN A 72 -27.79 14.13 0.92
CA GLN A 72 -28.73 13.24 1.58
C GLN A 72 -30.12 13.33 0.93
N ILE A 73 -30.85 12.21 0.95
CA ILE A 73 -32.29 12.17 0.64
C ILE A 73 -33.03 11.70 1.90
N LEU A 74 -34.02 12.46 2.32
CA LEU A 74 -34.96 12.07 3.37
C LEU A 74 -36.20 11.47 2.74
N TYR A 75 -36.58 10.29 3.21
CA TYR A 75 -37.84 9.62 2.89
C TYR A 75 -38.73 9.60 4.12
N ALA A 76 -40.04 9.68 3.90
CA ALA A 76 -41.01 9.34 4.93
C ALA A 76 -41.08 7.82 5.13
N THR A 77 -41.33 7.40 6.36
CA THR A 77 -41.57 5.99 6.71
C THR A 77 -42.92 5.86 7.40
N SER A 78 -43.72 4.88 6.99
CA SER A 78 -44.99 4.55 7.62
C SER A 78 -44.80 3.93 9.01
N SER A 79 -43.63 3.35 9.31
CA SER A 79 -43.29 2.73 10.59
C SER A 79 -43.27 3.70 11.77
N LEU A 80 -43.23 5.01 11.51
CA LEU A 80 -43.27 6.07 12.52
C LEU A 80 -44.66 6.72 12.63
N THR A 81 -45.68 6.16 11.97
CA THR A 81 -47.03 6.70 11.92
C THR A 81 -48.06 5.62 12.24
N ASP A 82 -49.21 6.01 12.77
CA ASP A 82 -50.36 5.11 12.95
C ASP A 82 -51.11 4.80 11.63
N HIS A 83 -50.54 5.23 10.48
CA HIS A 83 -51.13 5.04 9.16
C HIS A 83 -50.66 3.75 8.48
N ASP A 84 -51.63 2.97 8.02
CA ASP A 84 -51.39 1.76 7.23
C ASP A 84 -51.34 2.14 5.73
N GLY A 85 -50.14 2.21 5.16
CA GLY A 85 -49.92 2.52 3.74
C GLY A 85 -48.78 3.53 3.47
N PRO A 86 -48.50 3.82 2.19
CA PRO A 86 -47.41 4.73 1.81
C PRO A 86 -47.73 6.17 2.23
N ILE A 87 -46.70 6.88 2.70
CA ILE A 87 -46.79 8.31 2.97
C ILE A 87 -46.70 9.07 1.63
N ILE A 88 -47.67 9.96 1.40
CA ILE A 88 -47.83 10.73 0.17
C ILE A 88 -47.75 12.23 0.46
N GLY A 89 -47.10 12.97 -0.44
CA GLY A 89 -46.99 14.42 -0.34
C GLY A 89 -45.90 14.88 0.64
N PHE A 90 -45.03 13.97 1.07
CA PHE A 90 -43.90 14.28 1.94
C PHE A 90 -42.90 15.20 1.22
N GLY A 91 -42.60 16.35 1.82
CA GLY A 91 -41.76 17.39 1.22
C GLY A 91 -42.56 18.52 0.56
N HIS A 92 -43.89 18.55 0.70
CA HIS A 92 -44.72 19.63 0.14
C HIS A 92 -44.56 20.95 0.91
N ALA A 93 -44.28 20.87 2.20
CA ALA A 93 -43.93 22.01 3.03
C ALA A 93 -42.68 21.65 3.83
N ILE A 94 -41.72 22.57 3.87
CA ILE A 94 -40.49 22.42 4.63
C ILE A 94 -40.34 23.68 5.47
N ALA A 95 -40.20 23.50 6.78
CA ALA A 95 -39.87 24.57 7.69
C ALA A 95 -38.58 24.22 8.42
N SER A 96 -37.66 25.19 8.42
CA SER A 96 -36.46 25.15 9.22
C SER A 96 -36.52 26.30 10.22
N LYS A 97 -35.93 26.10 11.40
CA LYS A 97 -35.61 27.11 12.44
C LYS A 97 -36.64 27.30 13.57
N PHE A 98 -36.51 26.51 14.63
CA PHE A 98 -36.63 26.94 16.05
C PHE A 98 -36.12 25.81 16.95
N SER A 99 -35.07 26.08 17.73
CA SER A 99 -34.66 25.20 18.82
C SER A 99 -35.70 25.34 19.94
N ALA A 100 -36.55 24.32 20.17
CA ALA A 100 -37.42 24.29 21.34
C ALA A 100 -36.64 24.21 22.67
N THR A 101 -35.32 23.96 22.58
CA THR A 101 -34.39 23.82 23.69
C THR A 101 -33.05 24.45 23.30
N GLU A 102 -32.88 25.77 23.43
CA GLU A 102 -31.63 26.58 23.29
C GLU A 102 -30.32 25.84 22.93
N ARG A 103 -30.25 25.12 21.80
CA ARG A 103 -29.06 24.34 21.42
C ARG A 103 -28.98 24.26 19.90
N HIS A 104 -27.81 24.62 19.39
CA HIS A 104 -27.44 24.94 18.01
C HIS A 104 -27.49 23.74 17.03
N ILE A 105 -28.62 23.05 16.97
CA ILE A 105 -28.93 22.00 15.99
C ILE A 105 -30.11 22.49 15.16
N THR A 106 -29.98 22.47 13.83
CA THR A 106 -31.14 22.72 12.96
C THR A 106 -32.03 21.49 12.98
N ASP A 107 -33.25 21.67 13.49
CA ASP A 107 -34.34 20.72 13.28
C ASP A 107 -35.11 21.09 11.99
N LEU A 108 -35.51 20.08 11.24
CA LEU A 108 -36.25 20.20 10.00
C LEU A 108 -37.64 19.62 10.17
N ALA A 109 -38.67 20.43 9.99
CA ALA A 109 -40.05 19.97 9.94
C ALA A 109 -40.48 19.78 8.48
N VAL A 110 -41.00 18.60 8.15
CA VAL A 110 -41.44 18.24 6.79
C VAL A 110 -42.90 17.78 6.82
N GLY A 111 -43.74 18.47 6.07
CA GLY A 111 -45.16 18.13 5.93
C GLY A 111 -45.41 17.03 4.89
N ALA A 112 -46.32 16.12 5.22
CA ALA A 112 -46.93 15.14 4.33
C ALA A 112 -48.46 15.36 4.32
N PHE A 113 -48.89 16.37 3.56
CA PHE A 113 -50.26 16.91 3.66
C PHE A 113 -51.37 15.92 3.27
N GLN A 114 -51.07 14.90 2.47
CA GLN A 114 -52.06 13.88 2.06
C GLN A 114 -52.26 12.79 3.11
N ASN A 115 -51.46 12.84 4.18
CA ASN A 115 -51.47 11.91 5.29
C ASN A 115 -51.63 12.65 6.63
N ASP A 116 -52.02 13.93 6.62
CA ASP A 116 -52.23 14.78 7.80
C ASP A 116 -51.08 14.73 8.84
N THR A 117 -49.84 14.51 8.37
CA THR A 117 -48.68 14.23 9.22
C THR A 117 -47.55 15.23 9.00
N VAL A 118 -46.83 15.57 10.06
CA VAL A 118 -45.58 16.35 10.03
C VAL A 118 -44.46 15.52 10.66
N PHE A 119 -43.35 15.39 9.95
CA PHE A 119 -42.14 14.71 10.42
C PHE A 119 -41.14 15.74 10.94
N ILE A 120 -40.51 15.44 12.08
CA ILE A 120 -39.43 16.27 12.63
C ILE A 120 -38.12 15.47 12.54
N TYR A 121 -37.18 15.99 11.76
CA TYR A 121 -35.83 15.45 11.66
C TYR A 121 -34.89 16.32 12.50
N ARG A 122 -34.12 15.67 13.36
CA ARG A 122 -33.04 16.31 14.11
C ARG A 122 -31.73 16.07 13.39
N SER A 123 -30.95 17.12 13.19
CA SER A 123 -29.60 16.96 12.63
C SER A 123 -28.72 16.19 13.61
N LYS A 124 -27.93 15.24 13.10
CA LYS A 124 -26.93 14.54 13.90
C LYS A 124 -25.77 15.48 14.21
N GLU A 125 -25.06 15.16 15.27
CA GLU A 125 -23.89 15.90 15.70
C GLU A 125 -22.72 15.60 14.78
N LEU A 126 -21.86 16.59 14.60
CA LEU A 126 -20.67 16.45 13.78
C LEU A 126 -19.45 16.40 14.69
N ILE A 127 -18.62 15.39 14.45
CA ILE A 127 -17.28 15.31 15.00
C ILE A 127 -16.29 15.56 13.88
N ARG A 128 -15.23 16.30 14.18
CA ARG A 128 -14.11 16.48 13.25
C ARG A 128 -12.93 15.69 13.79
N LEU A 129 -12.60 14.60 13.12
CA LEU A 129 -11.37 13.87 13.35
C LEU A 129 -10.42 14.19 12.22
N THR A 130 -9.17 14.44 12.52
CA THR A 130 -8.13 14.66 11.50
C THR A 130 -6.91 13.82 11.83
N VAL A 131 -6.24 13.34 10.79
CA VAL A 131 -4.89 12.77 10.92
C VAL A 131 -3.93 13.95 10.90
N SER A 132 -3.59 14.47 12.09
CA SER A 132 -2.77 15.68 12.24
C SER A 132 -1.30 15.43 11.87
N LYS A 133 -0.84 14.17 11.99
CA LYS A 133 0.50 13.75 11.59
C LYS A 133 0.50 12.30 11.10
N PHE A 134 1.20 12.04 10.01
CA PHE A 134 1.51 10.70 9.52
C PHE A 134 2.89 10.74 8.87
N GLU A 135 3.95 10.67 9.67
CA GLU A 135 5.31 11.01 9.25
C GLU A 135 6.35 9.98 9.70
N PHE A 136 7.32 9.73 8.84
CA PHE A 136 8.48 8.91 9.17
C PHE A 136 9.55 9.78 9.83
N SER A 137 10.26 9.24 10.82
CA SER A 137 11.34 9.93 11.53
C SER A 137 12.48 10.35 10.60
N SER A 138 12.72 9.55 9.54
CA SER A 138 13.77 9.74 8.55
C SER A 138 13.45 8.93 7.30
N ARG A 139 14.33 9.02 6.28
CA ARG A 139 14.41 7.97 5.26
C ARG A 139 14.90 6.68 5.93
N MET A 140 14.50 5.54 5.38
CA MET A 140 14.94 4.23 5.89
C MET A 140 16.28 3.87 5.25
N ASP A 141 17.33 3.77 6.07
CA ASP A 141 18.62 3.22 5.67
C ASP A 141 18.59 1.69 5.83
N LEU A 142 18.69 0.97 4.70
CA LEU A 142 18.65 -0.48 4.68
C LEU A 142 19.98 -1.13 5.10
N LEU A 143 21.10 -0.38 5.13
CA LEU A 143 22.40 -0.87 5.57
C LEU A 143 22.59 -0.73 7.09
N ASN A 144 21.91 0.24 7.71
CA ASN A 144 21.97 0.47 9.14
C ASN A 144 21.03 -0.46 9.92
N LYS A 145 21.58 -1.59 10.38
CA LYS A 145 20.88 -2.59 11.21
C LYS A 145 20.95 -2.26 12.71
N ASN A 146 20.48 -1.08 13.11
CA ASN A 146 20.54 -0.60 14.50
C ASN A 146 19.39 -1.08 15.39
N CYS A 147 18.36 -1.72 14.83
CA CYS A 147 17.19 -2.15 15.58
C CYS A 147 17.26 -3.65 15.84
N SER A 148 17.08 -4.08 17.09
CA SER A 148 17.05 -5.51 17.41
C SER A 148 15.61 -5.99 17.57
N ARG A 149 15.24 -7.02 16.82
CA ARG A 149 13.95 -7.71 16.92
C ARG A 149 14.20 -9.18 17.21
N TYR A 150 13.77 -9.66 18.37
CA TYR A 150 14.03 -11.04 18.83
C TYR A 150 15.50 -11.49 18.76
N GLY A 151 16.45 -10.56 18.91
CA GLY A 151 17.89 -10.83 18.86
C GLY A 151 18.51 -10.74 17.45
N GLU A 152 17.72 -10.53 16.40
CA GLU A 152 18.20 -10.23 15.06
C GLU A 152 18.33 -8.73 14.87
N ASN A 153 19.46 -8.28 14.33
CA ASN A 153 19.67 -6.88 13.98
C ASN A 153 19.07 -6.62 12.60
N LEU A 154 18.10 -5.73 12.53
CA LEU A 154 17.36 -5.36 11.33
C LEU A 154 17.37 -3.85 11.15
N SER A 155 17.19 -3.44 9.89
CA SER A 155 17.01 -2.04 9.52
C SER A 155 15.58 -1.62 9.81
N CYS A 156 15.38 -0.48 10.47
CA CYS A 156 14.06 -0.03 10.86
C CYS A 156 13.88 1.50 10.75
N VAL A 157 12.63 1.94 10.69
CA VAL A 157 12.25 3.36 10.75
C VAL A 157 11.06 3.53 11.68
N THR A 158 10.96 4.68 12.32
CA THR A 158 9.81 5.01 13.16
C THR A 158 8.78 5.78 12.34
N LEU A 159 7.52 5.37 12.44
CA LEU A 159 6.35 6.07 11.90
C LEU A 159 5.58 6.68 13.08
N GLU A 160 5.37 8.00 13.04
CA GLU A 160 4.54 8.72 14.00
C GLU A 160 3.18 9.03 13.40
N VAL A 161 2.13 8.61 14.10
CA VAL A 161 0.73 8.82 13.73
C VAL A 161 0.04 9.61 14.83
N CYS A 162 -0.50 10.77 14.47
CA CYS A 162 -1.26 11.62 15.37
C CYS A 162 -2.69 11.78 14.88
N LEU A 163 -3.64 11.60 15.80
CA LEU A 163 -5.04 11.92 15.58
C LEU A 163 -5.38 13.16 16.40
N HIS A 164 -6.12 14.07 15.79
CA HIS A 164 -6.68 15.23 16.45
C HIS A 164 -8.20 15.17 16.36
N TYR A 165 -8.86 15.15 17.52
CA TYR A 165 -10.31 14.99 17.65
C TYR A 165 -10.91 16.28 18.17
N GLU A 166 -11.68 16.98 17.35
CA GLU A 166 -12.39 18.19 17.72
C GLU A 166 -13.90 17.93 17.81
N VAL A 167 -14.49 18.56 18.82
CA VAL A 167 -15.93 18.68 18.96
C VAL A 167 -16.24 20.16 19.03
N ASP A 168 -17.19 20.60 18.21
CA ASP A 168 -17.60 21.99 18.20
C ASP A 168 -18.44 22.30 19.46
N LEU A 169 -18.02 23.33 20.20
CA LEU A 169 -17.95 23.37 21.67
C LEU A 169 -19.25 23.69 22.44
N ASP A 170 -20.42 23.65 21.81
CA ASP A 170 -21.67 24.09 22.47
C ASP A 170 -22.40 22.99 23.28
N MET A 171 -21.82 21.80 23.40
CA MET A 171 -22.53 20.64 23.97
C MET A 171 -21.69 19.94 25.05
N GLY A 172 -21.81 20.35 26.31
CA GLY A 172 -21.11 19.74 27.45
C GLY A 172 -21.36 18.24 27.70
N TRP A 173 -22.29 17.61 26.96
CA TRP A 173 -22.57 16.17 26.99
C TRP A 173 -21.86 15.37 25.87
N LEU A 174 -21.24 16.06 24.89
CA LEU A 174 -20.32 15.48 23.90
C LEU A 174 -18.88 15.42 24.39
N ASN A 175 -18.60 15.94 25.59
CA ASN A 175 -17.31 15.80 26.24
C ASN A 175 -17.10 14.37 26.76
N LYS A 176 -17.19 13.41 25.84
CA LYS A 176 -16.94 12.00 26.09
C LYS A 176 -15.73 11.59 25.29
N GLU A 177 -14.88 10.82 25.95
CA GLU A 177 -13.81 10.11 25.27
C GLU A 177 -14.39 9.17 24.21
N ARG A 178 -13.63 9.03 23.13
CA ARG A 178 -13.99 8.23 21.97
C ARG A 178 -12.82 7.35 21.61
N GLU A 179 -13.12 6.09 21.32
CA GLU A 179 -12.12 5.11 20.90
C GLU A 179 -12.09 5.02 19.37
N PHE A 180 -10.93 5.33 18.80
CA PHE A 180 -10.64 5.27 17.38
C PHE A 180 -9.67 4.13 17.10
N GLN A 181 -9.84 3.52 15.94
CA GLN A 181 -8.98 2.48 15.41
C GLN A 181 -8.25 3.02 14.18
N VAL A 182 -6.94 2.83 14.14
CA VAL A 182 -6.13 3.09 12.94
C VAL A 182 -5.55 1.77 12.47
N GLN A 183 -6.04 1.29 11.32
CA GLN A 183 -5.47 0.15 10.64
C GLN A 183 -4.37 0.63 9.70
N ILE A 184 -3.18 0.05 9.82
CA ILE A 184 -2.03 0.44 9.01
C ILE A 184 -1.52 -0.80 8.29
N GLU A 185 -1.40 -0.72 6.96
CA GLU A 185 -0.84 -1.77 6.11
C GLU A 185 0.47 -1.27 5.48
N ALA A 186 1.54 -2.02 5.71
CA ALA A 186 2.87 -1.72 5.20
C ALA A 186 3.17 -2.50 3.92
N ASP A 187 3.46 -1.76 2.84
CA ASP A 187 3.91 -2.30 1.55
C ASP A 187 3.00 -3.42 1.01
N SER A 188 1.70 -3.13 0.89
CA SER A 188 0.63 -4.09 0.57
C SER A 188 0.90 -4.98 -0.65
N ARG A 189 1.70 -4.50 -1.60
CA ARG A 189 2.03 -5.22 -2.84
C ARG A 189 3.18 -6.21 -2.67
N LYS A 190 4.31 -5.77 -2.11
CA LYS A 190 5.57 -6.53 -2.11
C LYS A 190 5.93 -7.09 -0.74
N GLN A 191 5.26 -6.63 0.31
CA GLN A 191 5.37 -7.14 1.68
C GLN A 191 6.81 -7.14 2.21
N ARG A 192 7.60 -6.13 1.84
CA ARG A 192 9.02 -5.97 2.19
C ARG A 192 9.22 -5.35 3.57
N LEU A 193 8.15 -4.85 4.17
CA LEU A 193 8.13 -4.29 5.52
C LEU A 193 7.28 -5.14 6.45
N MET A 194 7.55 -5.02 7.74
CA MET A 194 6.77 -5.64 8.81
C MET A 194 6.79 -4.78 10.06
N PHE A 195 5.77 -4.93 10.89
CA PHE A 195 5.73 -4.35 12.24
C PHE A 195 6.45 -5.27 13.25
N GLU A 196 6.56 -4.83 14.50
CA GLU A 196 7.17 -5.59 15.61
C GLU A 196 6.60 -7.02 15.74
N SER A 197 5.29 -7.16 15.57
CA SER A 197 4.56 -8.45 15.54
C SER A 197 5.01 -9.40 14.42
N GLY A 198 5.75 -8.91 13.42
CA GLY A 198 6.12 -9.64 12.20
C GLY A 198 5.03 -9.66 11.14
N THR A 199 3.87 -9.05 11.42
CA THR A 199 2.78 -8.90 10.45
C THR A 199 3.00 -7.66 9.59
N ARG A 200 2.42 -7.67 8.38
CA ARG A 200 2.41 -6.49 7.49
C ARG A 200 1.35 -5.45 7.86
N ASN A 201 0.41 -5.84 8.73
CA ASN A 201 -0.67 -5.00 9.20
C ASN A 201 -0.49 -4.80 10.70
N ASP A 202 -0.80 -3.60 11.17
CA ASP A 202 -0.94 -3.30 12.58
C ASP A 202 -2.21 -2.49 12.82
N THR A 203 -2.67 -2.48 14.06
CA THR A 203 -3.88 -1.77 14.46
C THR A 203 -3.63 -1.03 15.75
N ILE A 204 -3.65 0.29 15.68
CA ILE A 204 -3.57 1.15 16.84
C ILE A 204 -4.99 1.44 17.33
N LYS A 205 -5.20 1.38 18.64
CA LYS A 205 -6.41 1.90 19.27
C LYS A 205 -6.05 3.13 20.08
N MET A 206 -6.75 4.23 19.86
CA MET A 206 -6.53 5.49 20.56
C MET A 206 -7.83 5.97 21.17
N ILE A 207 -7.78 6.29 22.46
CA ILE A 207 -8.88 6.96 23.16
C ILE A 207 -8.52 8.44 23.22
N LEU A 208 -9.36 9.30 22.63
CA LEU A 208 -9.17 10.74 22.60
C LEU A 208 -10.32 11.45 23.30
N SER A 209 -9.98 12.46 24.10
CA SER A 209 -10.93 13.45 24.61
C SER A 209 -11.17 14.54 23.55
N PRO A 210 -12.27 15.32 23.62
CA PRO A 210 -12.46 16.45 22.73
C PRO A 210 -11.30 17.46 22.81
N ASN A 211 -10.89 17.95 21.64
CA ASN A 211 -9.74 18.80 21.38
C ASN A 211 -8.38 18.19 21.77
N ASP A 212 -8.32 16.87 21.98
CA ASP A 212 -7.09 16.15 22.21
C ASP A 212 -6.36 15.87 20.88
N ASN A 213 -5.05 15.97 20.93
CA ASN A 213 -4.16 15.59 19.83
C ASN A 213 -3.20 14.53 20.36
N ARG A 214 -3.46 13.27 19.99
CA ARG A 214 -2.74 12.12 20.54
C ARG A 214 -1.90 11.46 19.47
N CYS A 215 -0.63 11.25 19.79
CA CYS A 215 0.35 10.63 18.91
C CYS A 215 0.77 9.25 19.43
N VAL A 216 0.99 8.33 18.49
CA VAL A 216 1.57 7.00 18.74
C VAL A 216 2.66 6.76 17.71
N THR A 217 3.77 6.21 18.15
CA THR A 217 4.88 5.81 17.28
C THR A 217 4.89 4.30 17.08
N LEU A 218 5.10 3.88 15.85
CA LEU A 218 5.31 2.48 15.45
C LEU A 218 6.69 2.31 14.84
N THR A 219 7.25 1.12 14.97
CA THR A 219 8.50 0.76 14.30
C THR A 219 8.21 -0.18 13.13
N LEU A 220 8.68 0.21 11.95
CA LEU A 220 8.63 -0.58 10.73
C LEU A 220 10.01 -1.18 10.47
N PHE A 221 10.07 -2.49 10.32
CA PHE A 221 11.29 -3.25 10.01
C PHE A 221 11.31 -3.65 8.55
N ALA A 222 12.47 -3.53 7.91
CA ALA A 222 12.71 -4.10 6.60
C ALA A 222 12.92 -5.61 6.70
N LYS A 223 12.31 -6.37 5.79
CA LYS A 223 12.63 -7.79 5.61
C LYS A 223 13.93 -7.90 4.82
N GLU A 224 14.75 -8.86 5.19
CA GLU A 224 15.95 -9.20 4.43
C GLU A 224 15.61 -9.98 3.16
N ASN A 225 16.41 -9.81 2.11
CA ASN A 225 16.28 -10.52 0.83
C ASN A 225 14.90 -10.37 0.18
N ALA A 226 14.31 -9.18 0.32
CA ALA A 226 12.98 -8.87 -0.18
C ALA A 226 12.96 -8.66 -1.71
N GLY A 227 14.14 -8.56 -2.33
CA GLY A 227 14.38 -8.72 -3.75
C GLY A 227 14.20 -7.46 -4.60
N ASP A 228 13.20 -6.62 -4.31
CA ASP A 228 13.04 -5.31 -4.96
C ASP A 228 13.00 -4.22 -3.90
N ILE A 229 14.13 -3.54 -3.71
CA ILE A 229 14.23 -2.49 -2.70
C ILE A 229 14.18 -1.06 -3.25
N ILE A 230 13.95 -0.89 -4.55
CA ILE A 230 13.95 0.42 -5.22
C ILE A 230 12.55 0.98 -5.31
N SER A 231 11.58 0.12 -5.63
CA SER A 231 10.22 0.59 -5.84
C SER A 231 9.64 1.21 -4.57
N SER A 232 8.75 2.19 -4.76
CA SER A 232 8.05 2.87 -3.66
C SER A 232 7.50 1.89 -2.61
N TYR A 233 7.57 2.29 -1.33
CA TYR A 233 7.10 1.55 -0.17
C TYR A 233 5.82 2.20 0.37
N PRO A 234 4.65 1.91 -0.22
CA PRO A 234 3.40 2.53 0.19
C PRO A 234 2.97 2.03 1.57
N ILE A 235 2.78 2.96 2.50
CA ILE A 235 2.16 2.71 3.80
C ILE A 235 0.76 3.31 3.77
N THR A 236 -0.25 2.48 3.90
CA THR A 236 -1.65 2.90 3.86
C THR A 236 -2.22 2.90 5.27
N TYR A 237 -2.94 3.94 5.63
CA TYR A 237 -3.71 3.98 6.87
C TYR A 237 -5.20 4.07 6.56
N ASP A 238 -6.01 3.53 7.45
CA ASP A 238 -7.47 3.63 7.43
C ASP A 238 -7.96 3.84 8.87
N VAL A 239 -8.61 4.98 9.11
CA VAL A 239 -9.08 5.39 10.44
C VAL A 239 -10.58 5.14 10.53
N SER A 240 -10.98 4.38 11.55
CA SER A 240 -12.38 4.06 11.82
C SER A 240 -12.72 4.23 13.30
N PHE A 241 -14.01 4.29 13.61
CA PHE A 241 -14.50 4.32 15.00
C PHE A 241 -14.79 2.91 15.52
N ILE A 242 -14.58 2.67 16.82
CA ILE A 242 -14.95 1.41 17.47
C ILE A 242 -16.30 1.62 18.18
N ASN A 243 -17.33 0.87 17.75
CA ASN A 243 -18.75 0.93 18.16
C ASN A 243 -19.62 1.91 17.35
N ASP A 244 -19.70 1.68 16.04
CA ASP A 244 -20.73 2.24 15.17
C ASP A 244 -22.12 1.63 15.50
N THR A 245 -22.65 1.91 16.70
CA THR A 245 -24.09 1.81 16.91
C THR A 245 -24.67 2.96 16.11
N GLY A 246 -25.29 2.67 14.95
CA GLY A 246 -25.63 3.60 13.86
C GLY A 246 -26.47 4.86 14.17
N ASP A 247 -26.53 5.28 15.43
CA ASP A 247 -27.21 6.46 15.91
C ASP A 247 -26.37 7.74 15.98
N MET A 248 -25.02 7.72 15.94
CA MET A 248 -24.27 8.94 16.30
C MET A 248 -23.02 9.23 15.46
N ALA A 249 -22.97 10.47 14.97
CA ALA A 249 -21.89 11.19 14.31
C ALA A 249 -21.56 10.84 12.85
N THR A 250 -22.04 11.68 11.93
CA THR A 250 -21.59 11.69 10.52
C THR A 250 -20.33 12.55 10.44
N TRP A 251 -19.28 12.06 9.78
CA TRP A 251 -18.02 12.79 9.57
C TRP A 251 -18.27 14.12 8.84
N THR A 252 -17.48 15.15 9.16
CA THR A 252 -17.39 16.33 8.30
C THR A 252 -16.83 15.93 6.92
N HIS A 253 -17.38 16.50 5.86
CA HIS A 253 -16.80 16.43 4.51
C HIS A 253 -15.35 16.96 4.57
N ASP A 254 -14.45 16.40 3.76
CA ASP A 254 -13.04 16.81 3.55
C ASP A 254 -11.90 16.23 4.41
N VAL A 255 -12.13 15.24 5.28
CA VAL A 255 -11.00 14.55 5.94
C VAL A 255 -10.67 13.23 5.26
N LYS A 256 -9.45 13.13 4.71
CA LYS A 256 -8.87 11.84 4.29
C LYS A 256 -8.52 10.98 5.50
N LEU A 257 -9.51 10.23 5.99
CA LEU A 257 -9.34 9.19 7.00
C LEU A 257 -8.69 7.92 6.42
N LYS A 258 -8.51 7.88 5.11
CA LYS A 258 -7.74 6.86 4.40
C LYS A 258 -6.82 7.54 3.39
N ASP A 259 -5.53 7.28 3.51
CA ASP A 259 -4.55 7.74 2.54
C ASP A 259 -3.35 6.79 2.49
N THR A 260 -2.51 6.98 1.48
CA THR A 260 -1.26 6.23 1.30
C THR A 260 -0.09 7.19 1.27
N LYS A 261 0.93 6.92 2.09
CA LYS A 261 2.18 7.67 2.10
C LYS A 261 3.35 6.75 1.80
N ASP A 262 4.22 7.19 0.91
CA ASP A 262 5.38 6.42 0.50
C ASP A 262 6.56 6.63 1.45
N LEU A 263 7.09 5.54 2.00
CA LEU A 263 8.35 5.53 2.71
C LEU A 263 9.50 5.61 1.70
N SER A 264 10.39 6.58 1.92
CA SER A 264 11.61 6.74 1.11
C SER A 264 12.76 5.95 1.71
N ILE A 265 13.54 5.30 0.86
CA ILE A 265 14.79 4.62 1.22
C ILE A 265 15.95 5.61 1.09
N GLU A 266 16.89 5.54 2.02
CA GLU A 266 18.15 6.27 1.93
C GLU A 266 19.07 5.57 0.92
N VAL A 267 19.57 6.34 -0.04
CA VAL A 267 20.39 5.87 -1.14
C VAL A 267 21.68 6.67 -1.11
N ASP A 268 22.77 6.03 -0.71
CA ASP A 268 24.10 6.64 -0.67
C ASP A 268 24.78 6.52 -2.04
N CYS A 269 24.29 7.31 -2.99
CA CYS A 269 24.86 7.45 -4.32
C CYS A 269 24.96 8.93 -4.69
N THR A 270 25.79 9.25 -5.68
CA THR A 270 25.93 10.62 -6.20
C THR A 270 24.59 11.15 -6.75
N ASP A 271 23.78 10.25 -7.33
CA ASP A 271 22.40 10.55 -7.74
C ASP A 271 21.42 10.01 -6.68
N PRO A 272 20.43 10.81 -6.22
CA PRO A 272 19.44 10.37 -5.24
C PRO A 272 18.46 9.30 -5.77
N ILE A 273 18.50 8.99 -7.06
CA ILE A 273 17.70 7.92 -7.69
C ILE A 273 18.54 6.63 -7.74
N PRO A 274 18.13 5.54 -7.05
CA PRO A 274 18.94 4.33 -6.96
C PRO A 274 19.20 3.60 -8.29
N GLU A 275 18.35 3.79 -9.30
CA GLU A 275 18.57 3.28 -10.68
C GLU A 275 19.74 3.98 -11.39
N ASN A 276 20.11 5.19 -10.95
CA ASN A 276 21.21 5.96 -11.51
C ASN A 276 22.55 5.75 -10.81
N CYS A 277 22.57 4.97 -9.72
CA CYS A 277 23.84 4.59 -9.09
C CYS A 277 24.76 3.90 -10.11
N LEU A 278 26.02 4.33 -10.11
CA LEU A 278 27.06 3.89 -11.03
C LEU A 278 27.92 2.83 -10.35
N ALA A 279 27.47 1.58 -10.42
CA ALA A 279 28.23 0.44 -9.93
C ALA A 279 29.36 0.07 -10.90
N ASP A 280 30.42 -0.52 -10.37
CA ASP A 280 31.56 -1.01 -11.14
C ASP A 280 31.87 -2.45 -10.71
N ILE A 281 31.20 -3.39 -11.37
CA ILE A 281 31.22 -4.81 -11.00
C ILE A 281 32.27 -5.55 -11.83
N ASP A 282 33.18 -6.21 -11.12
CA ASP A 282 34.22 -7.10 -11.65
C ASP A 282 33.89 -8.54 -11.24
N LEU A 283 33.66 -9.42 -12.22
CA LEU A 283 33.29 -10.82 -12.01
C LEU A 283 34.44 -11.75 -12.46
N VAL A 284 34.95 -12.55 -11.51
CA VAL A 284 35.97 -13.56 -11.77
C VAL A 284 35.44 -14.94 -11.38
N ALA A 285 35.49 -15.89 -12.30
CA ALA A 285 35.22 -17.30 -11.99
C ALA A 285 36.54 -18.06 -11.76
N ASN A 286 36.63 -18.78 -10.64
CA ASN A 286 37.78 -19.59 -10.30
C ASN A 286 37.44 -21.08 -10.47
N THR A 287 37.92 -21.67 -11.56
CA THR A 287 37.71 -23.09 -11.90
C THR A 287 38.96 -23.91 -11.60
N LYS A 288 39.23 -24.14 -10.31
CA LYS A 288 40.26 -25.13 -9.91
C LYS A 288 39.78 -26.58 -9.98
N SER A 289 38.55 -26.79 -10.47
CA SER A 289 37.83 -28.06 -10.39
C SER A 289 37.61 -28.63 -11.79
N ASN A 290 38.01 -29.88 -11.97
CA ASN A 290 37.77 -30.64 -13.19
C ASN A 290 36.57 -31.56 -12.93
N PHE A 291 35.74 -31.83 -13.94
CA PHE A 291 34.63 -32.76 -13.79
C PHE A 291 35.03 -34.15 -14.30
N THR A 292 34.97 -35.18 -13.45
CA THR A 292 35.26 -36.57 -13.85
C THR A 292 33.95 -37.32 -14.09
N LEU A 293 33.78 -37.94 -15.27
CA LEU A 293 32.52 -38.57 -15.71
C LEU A 293 32.02 -39.73 -14.81
N SER A 294 32.91 -40.33 -14.00
CA SER A 294 32.55 -41.39 -13.03
C SER A 294 32.29 -40.88 -11.61
N SER A 295 32.51 -39.60 -11.33
CA SER A 295 32.37 -39.05 -9.99
C SER A 295 30.90 -38.77 -9.67
N SER A 296 30.44 -39.23 -8.50
CA SER A 296 29.13 -38.84 -7.94
C SER A 296 29.13 -37.43 -7.33
N THR A 297 30.25 -36.71 -7.38
CA THR A 297 30.40 -35.39 -6.76
C THR A 297 29.91 -34.26 -7.67
N ASN A 298 29.11 -33.36 -7.11
CA ASN A 298 28.75 -32.12 -7.78
C ASN A 298 29.99 -31.24 -8.04
N LEU A 299 29.98 -30.56 -9.18
CA LEU A 299 30.95 -29.56 -9.58
C LEU A 299 30.75 -28.30 -8.72
N LYS A 300 31.81 -27.87 -8.03
CA LYS A 300 31.80 -26.61 -7.30
C LYS A 300 32.53 -25.53 -8.11
N VAL A 301 31.86 -24.42 -8.38
CA VAL A 301 32.46 -23.25 -9.04
C VAL A 301 32.44 -22.07 -8.08
N GLU A 302 33.59 -21.45 -7.89
CA GLU A 302 33.74 -20.23 -7.10
C GLU A 302 33.65 -19.01 -8.02
N PHE A 303 32.76 -18.08 -7.71
CA PHE A 303 32.65 -16.77 -8.32
C PHE A 303 33.07 -15.71 -7.30
N VAL A 304 34.01 -14.86 -7.67
CA VAL A 304 34.45 -13.72 -6.88
C VAL A 304 33.95 -12.47 -7.59
N ILE A 305 33.09 -11.72 -6.91
CA ILE A 305 32.43 -10.54 -7.45
C ILE A 305 32.87 -9.35 -6.60
N HIS A 306 33.39 -8.32 -7.24
CA HIS A 306 33.86 -7.12 -6.56
C HIS A 306 33.18 -5.88 -7.11
N ASN A 307 32.65 -5.03 -6.23
CA ASN A 307 32.10 -3.74 -6.61
C ASN A 307 33.09 -2.62 -6.25
N LYS A 308 33.65 -1.95 -7.26
CA LYS A 308 34.58 -0.82 -7.09
C LYS A 308 33.90 0.55 -7.19
N GLY A 309 32.62 0.55 -7.57
CA GLY A 309 31.83 1.76 -7.83
C GLY A 309 30.87 2.05 -6.68
N GLU A 310 29.77 2.73 -6.99
CA GLU A 310 28.69 3.00 -6.04
C GLU A 310 27.90 1.72 -5.72
N HIS A 311 26.96 1.82 -4.77
CA HIS A 311 26.07 0.71 -4.41
C HIS A 311 25.32 0.15 -5.64
N ALA A 312 25.29 -1.18 -5.77
CA ALA A 312 24.51 -1.86 -6.80
C ALA A 312 23.26 -2.51 -6.19
N PHE A 313 22.10 -2.19 -6.72
CA PHE A 313 20.82 -2.63 -6.16
C PHE A 313 20.28 -3.89 -6.88
N ASN A 314 19.56 -4.75 -6.14
CA ASN A 314 18.93 -6.00 -6.62
C ASN A 314 19.88 -6.85 -7.49
N THR A 315 21.08 -7.10 -6.97
CA THR A 315 22.17 -7.72 -7.74
C THR A 315 21.98 -9.24 -7.84
N LYS A 316 22.12 -9.78 -9.06
CA LYS A 316 21.89 -11.20 -9.39
C LYS A 316 23.02 -11.76 -10.23
N LEU A 317 23.44 -12.98 -9.93
CA LEU A 317 24.33 -13.78 -10.78
C LEU A 317 23.50 -14.69 -11.67
N LYS A 318 23.75 -14.64 -12.97
CA LYS A 318 23.10 -15.47 -13.97
C LYS A 318 24.14 -16.34 -14.67
N ILE A 319 23.89 -17.64 -14.74
CA ILE A 319 24.82 -18.62 -15.31
C ILE A 319 24.11 -19.36 -16.44
N ASP A 320 24.65 -19.22 -17.65
CA ASP A 320 24.22 -19.94 -18.85
C ASP A 320 25.30 -20.96 -19.24
N SER A 321 24.91 -22.23 -19.24
CA SER A 321 25.74 -23.35 -19.69
C SER A 321 25.08 -24.12 -20.84
N LYS A 322 24.22 -23.45 -21.63
CA LYS A 322 23.44 -24.02 -22.75
C LYS A 322 22.55 -25.23 -22.37
N GLY A 323 22.29 -25.40 -21.07
CA GLY A 323 21.51 -26.49 -20.49
C GLY A 323 22.30 -27.75 -20.13
N ASP A 324 23.63 -27.71 -20.17
CA ASP A 324 24.48 -28.87 -19.87
C ASP A 324 24.72 -29.07 -18.36
N LEU A 325 24.59 -28.00 -17.57
CA LEU A 325 24.69 -28.01 -16.11
C LEU A 325 23.36 -27.61 -15.48
N MET A 326 23.09 -28.15 -14.30
CA MET A 326 21.93 -27.86 -13.46
C MET A 326 22.38 -27.46 -12.05
N TYR A 327 21.58 -26.62 -11.39
CA TYR A 327 21.81 -26.26 -10.00
C TYR A 327 21.49 -27.46 -9.10
N SER A 328 22.45 -27.87 -8.26
CA SER A 328 22.31 -29.06 -7.42
C SER A 328 21.69 -28.77 -6.04
N GLY A 329 21.15 -27.57 -5.82
CA GLY A 329 20.48 -27.19 -4.57
C GLY A 329 21.40 -26.67 -3.45
N GLN A 330 22.71 -26.57 -3.69
CA GLN A 330 23.67 -26.06 -2.71
C GLN A 330 24.43 -24.84 -3.26
N ALA A 331 24.25 -23.70 -2.59
CA ALA A 331 25.00 -22.48 -2.82
C ALA A 331 25.41 -21.90 -1.47
N SER A 332 26.57 -21.27 -1.40
CA SER A 332 26.98 -20.45 -0.27
C SER A 332 27.58 -19.15 -0.77
N ALA A 333 27.41 -18.07 -0.02
CA ALA A 333 28.12 -16.83 -0.27
C ALA A 333 28.72 -16.26 1.01
N THR A 334 29.82 -15.54 0.85
CA THR A 334 30.56 -14.94 1.97
C THR A 334 31.12 -13.59 1.54
N TRP A 335 30.88 -12.57 2.36
CA TRP A 335 31.52 -11.27 2.23
C TRP A 335 32.95 -11.34 2.77
N LYS A 336 33.87 -10.61 2.15
CA LYS A 336 35.30 -10.67 2.50
C LYS A 336 35.63 -10.17 3.92
N ASN A 337 34.79 -9.28 4.49
CA ASN A 337 35.06 -8.59 5.75
C ASN A 337 34.24 -9.06 6.97
N ASN A 338 33.29 -10.00 6.83
CA ASN A 338 32.45 -10.47 7.95
C ASN A 338 32.60 -11.99 8.18
N GLU A 339 32.65 -12.37 9.46
CA GLU A 339 32.48 -13.76 9.90
C GLU A 339 31.06 -14.23 9.54
N TRP A 340 31.00 -15.30 8.73
CA TRP A 340 29.84 -16.10 8.32
C TRP A 340 28.45 -15.45 8.35
N ASP A 341 27.98 -15.01 7.18
CA ASP A 341 26.55 -14.99 6.87
C ASP A 341 26.31 -16.07 5.80
N ASP A 342 25.94 -17.27 6.24
CA ASP A 342 25.59 -18.41 5.36
C ASP A 342 24.28 -18.19 4.58
N SER A 343 23.69 -16.98 4.63
CA SER A 343 22.32 -16.72 4.18
C SER A 343 22.14 -15.56 3.20
N ILE A 344 22.95 -15.43 2.15
CA ILE A 344 22.45 -14.80 0.91
C ILE A 344 22.94 -15.48 -0.36
N VAL A 345 22.31 -16.59 -0.77
CA VAL A 345 22.11 -16.90 -2.19
C VAL A 345 20.87 -17.76 -2.40
N SER A 346 19.75 -17.18 -2.84
CA SER A 346 18.64 -17.97 -3.37
C SER A 346 18.87 -18.22 -4.86
N CYS A 347 19.32 -19.43 -5.20
CA CYS A 347 19.46 -19.87 -6.58
C CYS A 347 18.23 -20.64 -7.06
N SER A 348 17.80 -20.34 -8.27
CA SER A 348 16.71 -21.06 -8.94
C SER A 348 17.10 -21.37 -10.39
N LEU A 349 16.58 -22.48 -10.91
CA LEU A 349 16.74 -22.85 -12.31
C LEU A 349 15.59 -22.24 -13.13
N GLY A 350 15.92 -21.46 -14.15
CA GLY A 350 14.93 -20.94 -15.11
C GLY A 350 14.22 -22.07 -15.87
N ARG A 351 12.93 -21.88 -16.21
CA ARG A 351 12.14 -22.84 -17.00
C ARG A 351 12.34 -22.61 -18.50
N GLY A 352 12.54 -23.68 -19.28
CA GLY A 352 12.52 -23.65 -20.76
C GLY A 352 13.80 -24.14 -21.44
N LYS A 353 13.89 -23.99 -22.78
CA LYS A 353 15.02 -24.45 -23.63
C LYS A 353 16.36 -23.73 -23.39
N LYS A 354 16.37 -22.66 -22.60
CA LYS A 354 17.54 -21.90 -22.12
C LYS A 354 17.52 -21.85 -20.59
N ALA A 355 17.58 -23.01 -19.94
CA ALA A 355 17.55 -23.10 -18.49
C ALA A 355 18.82 -22.41 -17.92
N GLN A 356 18.65 -21.16 -17.47
CA GLN A 356 19.69 -20.35 -16.87
C GLN A 356 19.58 -20.45 -15.35
N ILE A 357 20.69 -20.67 -14.65
CA ILE A 357 20.70 -20.62 -13.19
C ILE A 357 20.72 -19.14 -12.80
N THR A 358 19.77 -18.69 -12.00
CA THR A 358 19.71 -17.32 -11.48
C THR A 358 19.81 -17.36 -9.97
N CYS A 359 20.82 -16.68 -9.43
CA CYS A 359 21.12 -16.58 -8.03
C CYS A 359 20.96 -15.13 -7.58
N THR A 360 20.08 -14.87 -6.62
CA THR A 360 19.96 -13.55 -5.99
C THR A 360 21.12 -13.37 -5.01
N LEU A 361 21.96 -12.37 -5.24
CA LEU A 361 23.20 -12.17 -4.48
C LEU A 361 23.04 -11.21 -3.31
N ALA A 362 22.37 -10.09 -3.53
CA ALA A 362 22.12 -9.09 -2.50
C ALA A 362 21.08 -8.07 -2.98
N ASP A 363 20.24 -7.61 -2.06
CA ASP A 363 19.37 -6.45 -2.30
C ASP A 363 20.22 -5.17 -2.48
N ILE A 364 21.25 -4.98 -1.65
CA ILE A 364 22.28 -3.94 -1.81
C ILE A 364 23.65 -4.62 -1.86
N PHE A 365 24.39 -4.42 -2.95
CA PHE A 365 25.81 -4.75 -3.06
C PHE A 365 26.62 -3.50 -2.69
N PRO A 366 27.29 -3.46 -1.52
CA PRO A 366 27.94 -2.24 -1.06
C PRO A 366 29.10 -1.78 -1.96
N THR A 367 29.47 -0.51 -1.85
CA THR A 367 30.67 0.03 -2.50
C THR A 367 31.92 -0.61 -1.89
N ASN A 368 32.93 -0.84 -2.72
CA ASN A 368 34.24 -1.38 -2.35
C ASN A 368 34.21 -2.75 -1.62
N GLU A 369 33.12 -3.50 -1.75
CA GLU A 369 32.95 -4.81 -1.13
C GLU A 369 33.21 -5.96 -2.12
N THR A 370 33.49 -7.14 -1.55
CA THR A 370 33.74 -8.36 -2.33
C THR A 370 32.87 -9.50 -1.80
N LEU A 371 32.11 -10.11 -2.70
CA LEU A 371 31.28 -11.28 -2.45
C LEU A 371 31.91 -12.51 -3.11
N ARG A 372 32.12 -13.57 -2.33
CA ARG A 372 32.52 -14.88 -2.85
C ARG A 372 31.33 -15.81 -2.83
N VAL A 373 31.00 -16.40 -3.98
CA VAL A 373 29.87 -17.30 -4.16
C VAL A 373 30.38 -18.66 -4.60
N ILE A 374 30.05 -19.72 -3.86
CA ILE A 374 30.36 -21.09 -4.25
C ILE A 374 29.06 -21.75 -4.68
N LEU A 375 28.98 -22.14 -5.95
CA LEU A 375 27.81 -22.79 -6.51
C LEU A 375 28.11 -24.27 -6.79
N SER A 376 27.24 -25.14 -6.28
CA SER A 376 27.28 -26.57 -6.57
C SER A 376 26.34 -26.89 -7.74
N MET A 377 26.88 -27.54 -8.77
CA MET A 377 26.20 -27.86 -10.02
C MET A 377 26.42 -29.32 -10.38
N SER A 378 25.49 -29.90 -11.12
CA SER A 378 25.61 -31.26 -11.66
C SER A 378 25.36 -31.24 -13.17
N PRO A 379 25.90 -32.20 -13.94
CA PRO A 379 25.49 -32.36 -15.33
C PRO A 379 23.98 -32.59 -15.44
N SER A 380 23.36 -32.08 -16.49
CA SER A 380 21.95 -32.27 -16.75
C SER A 380 21.65 -33.67 -17.33
N GLU A 381 20.40 -34.12 -17.24
CA GLU A 381 19.98 -35.35 -17.95
C GLU A 381 20.19 -35.24 -19.47
N ARG A 382 20.10 -34.04 -20.03
CA ARG A 382 20.31 -33.78 -21.46
C ARG A 382 21.75 -34.02 -21.86
N PHE A 383 22.69 -33.57 -21.04
CA PHE A 383 24.11 -33.86 -21.20
C PHE A 383 24.34 -35.38 -21.18
N GLY A 384 23.80 -36.08 -20.18
CA GLY A 384 23.96 -37.53 -20.05
C GLY A 384 23.46 -38.35 -21.25
N LYS A 385 22.42 -37.90 -21.96
CA LYS A 385 21.85 -38.60 -23.13
C LYS A 385 22.66 -38.45 -24.42
N ASN A 386 23.46 -37.39 -24.56
CA ASN A 386 24.15 -37.02 -25.80
C ASN A 386 25.64 -36.70 -25.60
N TYR A 387 26.26 -37.29 -24.57
CA TYR A 387 27.64 -37.00 -24.18
C TYR A 387 28.64 -37.12 -25.34
N GLU A 388 28.50 -38.13 -26.20
CA GLU A 388 29.38 -38.37 -27.36
C GLU A 388 29.39 -37.23 -28.39
N ASN A 389 28.40 -36.34 -28.37
CA ASN A 389 28.29 -35.20 -29.28
C ASN A 389 28.69 -33.86 -28.63
N HIS A 390 29.27 -33.88 -27.42
CA HIS A 390 29.70 -32.67 -26.71
C HIS A 390 31.21 -32.53 -26.74
N ALA A 391 31.69 -31.28 -26.59
CA ALA A 391 33.11 -31.00 -26.48
C ALA A 391 33.65 -31.56 -25.14
N ASP A 392 34.97 -31.74 -25.04
CA ASP A 392 35.68 -32.20 -23.82
C ASP A 392 35.64 -31.19 -22.65
N TYR A 393 34.73 -30.23 -22.69
CA TYR A 393 34.53 -29.21 -21.67
C TYR A 393 33.08 -28.70 -21.66
N PHE A 394 32.64 -28.21 -20.50
CA PHE A 394 31.45 -27.37 -20.40
C PHE A 394 31.79 -25.92 -20.71
N GLU A 395 31.05 -25.29 -21.61
CA GLU A 395 31.14 -23.84 -21.86
C GLU A 395 30.18 -23.10 -20.93
N VAL A 396 30.69 -22.23 -20.07
CA VAL A 396 29.90 -21.51 -19.08
C VAL A 396 30.10 -20.00 -19.25
N ILE A 397 28.97 -19.29 -19.30
CA ILE A 397 28.91 -17.83 -19.31
C ILE A 397 28.22 -17.39 -18.03
N ALA A 398 28.93 -16.62 -17.20
CA ALA A 398 28.38 -16.04 -15.99
C ALA A 398 28.31 -14.52 -16.14
N ILE A 399 27.16 -13.94 -15.76
CA ILE A 399 26.87 -12.52 -15.90
C ILE A 399 26.27 -12.01 -14.59
N VAL A 400 26.83 -10.96 -14.03
CA VAL A 400 26.18 -10.19 -12.95
C VAL A 400 25.23 -9.19 -13.57
N THR A 401 24.04 -9.05 -12.99
CA THR A 401 23.02 -8.07 -13.39
C THR A 401 22.54 -7.31 -12.17
N SER A 402 22.19 -6.04 -12.32
CA SER A 402 21.66 -5.17 -11.28
C SER A 402 20.60 -4.26 -11.88
N THR A 403 19.76 -3.66 -11.04
CA THR A 403 18.91 -2.53 -11.45
C THR A 403 19.68 -1.23 -11.62
N SER A 404 20.85 -1.12 -10.98
CA SER A 404 21.78 0.01 -11.14
C SER A 404 22.56 -0.09 -12.44
N LYS A 405 23.07 1.06 -12.92
CA LYS A 405 23.89 1.12 -14.13
C LYS A 405 25.31 0.64 -13.84
N PHE A 406 25.90 -0.06 -14.81
CA PHE A 406 27.31 -0.44 -14.75
C PHE A 406 28.16 0.51 -15.57
N THR A 407 29.23 1.00 -14.96
CA THR A 407 30.25 1.81 -15.65
C THR A 407 31.06 0.97 -16.64
N ARG A 408 31.33 -0.29 -16.28
CA ARG A 408 32.07 -1.27 -17.09
C ARG A 408 31.27 -2.58 -17.21
N PRO A 409 30.21 -2.62 -18.04
CA PRO A 409 29.35 -3.80 -18.16
C PRO A 409 30.09 -5.04 -18.66
N ASP A 410 31.15 -4.88 -19.45
CA ASP A 410 31.95 -5.99 -19.97
C ASP A 410 32.73 -6.74 -18.87
N GLU A 411 33.08 -6.07 -17.76
CA GLU A 411 33.75 -6.71 -16.61
C GLU A 411 32.78 -7.47 -15.69
N ALA A 412 31.47 -7.27 -15.87
CA ALA A 412 30.43 -7.99 -15.14
C ALA A 412 30.09 -9.36 -15.79
N GLU A 413 30.73 -9.71 -16.90
CA GLU A 413 30.58 -10.98 -17.61
C GLU A 413 31.91 -11.74 -17.66
N THR A 414 31.87 -13.05 -17.44
CA THR A 414 33.02 -13.93 -17.61
C THR A 414 32.64 -15.21 -18.34
N LYS A 415 33.53 -15.67 -19.23
CA LYS A 415 33.38 -16.90 -20.01
C LYS A 415 34.54 -17.82 -19.69
N PHE A 416 34.22 -19.06 -19.37
CA PHE A 416 35.23 -20.05 -19.00
C PHE A 416 34.80 -21.45 -19.41
N GLN A 417 35.77 -22.35 -19.43
CA GLN A 417 35.58 -23.75 -19.79
C GLN A 417 35.92 -24.62 -18.59
N ILE A 418 35.09 -25.64 -18.37
CA ILE A 418 35.32 -26.64 -17.32
C ILE A 418 35.66 -27.96 -17.99
N PRO A 419 36.92 -28.43 -17.93
CA PRO A 419 37.31 -29.68 -18.57
C PRO A 419 36.55 -30.89 -18.03
N ILE A 420 36.14 -31.77 -18.95
CA ILE A 420 35.54 -33.07 -18.65
C ILE A 420 36.63 -34.13 -18.78
N ILE A 421 36.85 -34.87 -17.70
CA ILE A 421 37.80 -35.98 -17.65
C ILE A 421 37.00 -37.28 -17.75
N VAL A 422 37.22 -38.03 -18.82
CA VAL A 422 36.77 -39.41 -18.93
C VAL A 422 37.85 -40.29 -18.29
N PRO A 423 37.56 -40.99 -17.19
CA PRO A 423 38.51 -41.94 -16.65
C PRO A 423 38.63 -43.12 -17.62
N ASP A 424 39.85 -43.43 -18.06
CA ASP A 424 40.15 -44.65 -18.78
C ASP A 424 39.91 -45.85 -17.85
N GLN A 425 38.78 -46.53 -18.00
CA GLN A 425 38.61 -47.88 -17.46
C GLN A 425 38.55 -48.87 -18.62
N LEU A 426 39.72 -49.41 -18.94
CA LEU A 426 39.85 -50.69 -19.65
C LEU A 426 40.86 -51.53 -18.88
N ASP A 427 40.47 -51.96 -17.67
CA ASP A 427 41.04 -53.17 -17.07
C ASP A 427 40.26 -54.36 -17.65
N LEU A 428 40.80 -54.93 -18.71
CA LEU A 428 40.44 -56.26 -19.17
C LEU A 428 41.14 -57.27 -18.24
N THR A 429 40.45 -57.68 -17.18
CA THR A 429 40.81 -58.89 -16.40
C THR A 429 39.96 -60.07 -16.79
#